data_AF-A0A2V8NS62-F1
#
_entry.id   AF-A0A2V8NS62-F1
#
_cell.length_a   1.000
_cell.length_b   1.000
_cell.length_c   1.000
_cell.angle_alpha   90.00
_cell.angle_beta   90.00
_cell.angle_gamma   90.00
#
_symmetry.space_group_name_H-M   'P 1'
#
loop_
_entity.id
_entity.type
_entity.pdbx_description
1 polymer ?
#
loop_
_entity_poly.entity_id
_entity_poly.type
_entity_poly.pdbx_seq_one_letter_code
_entity_poly.pdbx_strand_id
1 'polypeptide(L)'
;MTPKKSAGDNLSKRFPRQLIPAIIGIIALVFGFYTYHQGMVTSPDTATYSSWADLLISDHFNYMRFAQDASFVVPPVLYSGWTTVVALQKILFGSAWMKAVVLLNYCLALIVIWWLLKLISRITRSAVCLITSGALALLSYEMLNWIRFVLSDISFMAITFVIFYLLCGLAEKDGETKNSRAILPGQVILILLFCALALFYRPTAFPLLLLVPLAYLTRRKVLQGIEARTHLIKRASLLLFVFIAIAIIAHAYLMMNPSAWPVTFASRWIKTLSGEYQQGYVVWQRPETYYMNPASLLDFAAITLKKLAYFFSFYLSSFSLVHNLANFIFFFPVYVLSLLAIYKMFRRPGGLTCEEWWTGWLATLWIIFYALFHAFQQIDYDWRYRLTSMPQLILLSSIGLKSLLPERHRMKEVIYLRDEELKPAGGLRGDEQSARLNGE
;
A
#
# COMPACT_ATOMS: atom_id res chain seq x y z
N MET A 1 -7.59 31.19 -35.09
CA MET A 1 -6.66 31.57 -33.99
C MET A 1 -6.66 30.48 -32.94
N THR A 2 -5.63 29.63 -32.92
CA THR A 2 -5.42 28.63 -31.87
C THR A 2 -4.97 29.34 -30.59
N PRO A 3 -5.57 29.07 -29.42
CA PRO A 3 -5.12 29.70 -28.19
C PRO A 3 -3.72 29.19 -27.86
N LYS A 4 -2.74 30.10 -27.77
CA LYS A 4 -1.40 29.81 -27.25
C LYS A 4 -1.56 29.24 -25.84
N LYS A 5 -1.30 27.94 -25.66
CA LYS A 5 -1.07 27.35 -24.33
C LYS A 5 0.01 28.18 -23.65
N SER A 6 -0.35 28.84 -22.55
CA SER A 6 0.58 29.73 -21.84
C SER A 6 1.81 28.95 -21.36
N ALA A 7 3.01 29.47 -21.63
CA ALA A 7 4.27 28.87 -21.20
C ALA A 7 4.38 28.73 -19.68
N GLY A 8 3.60 29.51 -18.91
CA GLY A 8 3.54 29.46 -17.45
C GLY A 8 2.92 28.17 -16.88
N ASP A 9 1.98 27.54 -17.60
CA ASP A 9 1.31 26.30 -17.13
C ASP A 9 2.23 25.06 -17.21
N ASN A 10 3.29 25.12 -18.02
CA ASN A 10 4.27 24.04 -18.13
C ASN A 10 5.38 24.13 -17.07
N LEU A 11 5.68 25.33 -16.56
CA LEU A 11 6.69 25.54 -15.52
C LEU A 11 6.19 25.10 -14.13
N SER A 12 4.95 25.43 -13.76
CA SER A 12 4.35 25.02 -12.47
C SER A 12 4.18 23.50 -12.35
N LYS A 13 3.92 22.80 -13.45
CA LYS A 13 3.81 21.33 -13.50
C LYS A 13 5.15 20.59 -13.45
N ARG A 14 6.25 21.23 -13.89
CA ARG A 14 7.59 20.62 -13.94
C ARG A 14 8.39 20.79 -12.64
N PHE A 15 8.15 21.87 -11.90
CA PHE A 15 8.96 22.27 -10.74
C PHE A 15 9.11 21.20 -9.64
N PRO A 16 8.06 20.50 -9.15
CA PRO A 16 8.26 19.54 -8.05
C PRO A 16 9.03 18.29 -8.51
N ARG A 17 8.90 17.85 -9.77
CA ARG A 17 9.51 16.59 -10.23
C ARG A 17 11.04 16.65 -10.28
N GLN A 18 11.61 17.84 -10.47
CA GLN A 18 13.06 18.03 -10.51
C GLN A 18 13.71 17.85 -9.13
N LEU A 19 12.94 17.92 -8.03
CA LEU A 19 13.45 17.69 -6.67
C LEU A 19 13.62 16.22 -6.32
N ILE A 20 12.94 15.31 -7.04
CA ILE A 20 12.93 13.86 -6.73
C ILE A 20 14.35 13.27 -6.70
N PRO A 21 15.21 13.49 -7.71
CA PRO A 21 16.57 12.92 -7.70
C PRO A 21 17.40 13.42 -6.51
N ALA A 22 17.27 14.69 -6.13
CA ALA A 22 17.99 15.26 -5.00
C ALA A 22 17.53 14.64 -3.67
N ILE A 23 16.20 14.52 -3.45
CA ILE A 23 15.64 13.86 -2.27
C ILE A 23 16.11 12.41 -2.19
N ILE A 24 16.06 11.68 -3.31
CA ILE A 24 16.51 10.28 -3.35
C ILE A 24 18.01 10.15 -3.11
N GLY A 25 18.83 11.08 -3.62
CA GLY A 25 20.27 11.11 -3.35
C GLY A 25 20.57 11.25 -1.85
N ILE A 26 19.86 12.13 -1.15
CA ILE A 26 19.98 12.30 0.30
C ILE A 26 19.58 11.00 1.03
N ILE A 27 18.43 10.43 0.68
CA ILE A 27 17.95 9.18 1.29
C ILE A 27 18.93 8.03 1.05
N ALA A 28 19.44 7.90 -0.17
CA ALA A 28 20.44 6.90 -0.53
C ALA A 28 21.71 7.04 0.34
N LEU A 29 22.24 8.26 0.49
CA LEU A 29 23.41 8.49 1.34
C LEU A 29 23.15 8.09 2.80
N VAL A 30 22.03 8.50 3.38
CA VAL A 30 21.70 8.18 4.78
C VAL A 30 21.45 6.69 4.96
N PHE A 31 20.63 6.07 4.11
CA PHE A 31 20.30 4.65 4.18
C PHE A 31 21.56 3.80 3.96
N GLY A 32 22.40 4.18 3.00
CA GLY A 32 23.66 3.51 2.68
C GLY A 32 24.66 3.60 3.84
N PHE A 33 24.87 4.81 4.38
CA PHE A 33 25.74 5.03 5.53
C PHE A 33 25.28 4.23 6.75
N TYR A 34 23.98 4.29 7.07
CA TYR A 34 23.41 3.55 8.20
C TYR A 34 23.56 2.03 8.01
N THR A 35 23.20 1.51 6.83
CA THR A 35 23.29 0.06 6.54
C THR A 35 24.73 -0.43 6.59
N TYR A 36 25.67 0.37 6.08
CA TYR A 36 27.10 0.06 6.15
C TYR A 36 27.63 0.05 7.59
N HIS A 37 27.32 1.08 8.38
CA HIS A 37 27.81 1.23 9.75
C HIS A 37 27.18 0.21 10.72
N GLN A 38 25.88 -0.05 10.58
CA GLN A 38 25.16 -0.98 11.47
C GLN A 38 25.32 -2.44 11.09
N GLY A 39 25.83 -2.72 9.88
CA GLY A 39 26.04 -4.06 9.38
C GLY A 39 24.76 -4.82 9.04
N MET A 40 24.97 -5.94 8.34
CA MET A 40 23.92 -6.88 7.96
C MET A 40 23.42 -7.69 9.16
N VAL A 41 22.13 -8.00 9.18
CA VAL A 41 21.50 -8.81 10.23
C VAL A 41 20.86 -10.06 9.64
N THR A 42 21.06 -11.19 10.31
CA THR A 42 20.40 -12.46 10.04
C THR A 42 19.37 -12.76 11.12
N SER A 43 18.43 -13.64 10.80
CA SER A 43 17.41 -14.14 11.74
C SER A 43 17.23 -15.65 11.54
N PRO A 44 16.46 -16.35 12.40
CA PRO A 44 16.12 -17.75 12.16
C PRO A 44 15.53 -18.00 10.76
N ASP A 45 14.69 -17.09 10.27
CA ASP A 45 14.11 -17.14 8.92
C ASP A 45 15.21 -17.19 7.83
N THR A 46 16.32 -16.47 8.03
CA THR A 46 17.45 -16.45 7.08
C THR A 46 18.06 -17.84 6.92
N ALA A 47 18.20 -18.60 8.01
CA ALA A 47 18.72 -19.96 7.96
C ALA A 47 17.75 -20.90 7.24
N THR A 48 16.44 -20.78 7.52
CA THR A 48 15.40 -21.55 6.82
C THR A 48 15.41 -21.28 5.32
N TYR A 49 15.40 -20.01 4.90
CA TYR A 49 15.44 -19.64 3.49
C TYR A 49 16.74 -20.07 2.80
N SER A 50 17.87 -20.03 3.52
CA SER A 50 19.15 -20.54 3.03
C SER A 50 19.05 -22.04 2.76
N SER A 51 18.56 -22.84 3.71
CA SER A 51 18.41 -24.28 3.55
C SER A 51 17.44 -24.65 2.42
N TRP A 52 16.30 -23.95 2.31
CA TRP A 52 15.36 -24.14 1.21
C TRP A 52 15.95 -23.78 -0.14
N ALA A 53 16.78 -22.76 -0.21
CA ALA A 53 17.49 -22.40 -1.42
C ALA A 53 18.50 -23.50 -1.83
N ASP A 54 19.20 -24.11 -0.88
CA ASP A 54 20.12 -25.22 -1.16
C ASP A 54 19.35 -26.43 -1.71
N LEU A 55 18.20 -26.76 -1.11
CA LEU A 55 17.30 -27.82 -1.58
C LEU A 55 16.80 -27.53 -3.02
N LEU A 56 16.37 -26.30 -3.28
CA LEU A 56 15.90 -25.91 -4.61
C LEU A 56 17.01 -25.99 -5.67
N ILE A 57 18.25 -25.67 -5.29
CA ILE A 57 19.43 -25.82 -6.17
C ILE A 57 19.73 -27.30 -6.41
N SER A 58 19.73 -28.14 -5.37
CA SER A 58 19.99 -29.58 -5.51
C SER A 58 18.93 -30.29 -6.33
N ASP A 59 17.69 -29.80 -6.29
CA ASP A 59 16.58 -30.29 -7.09
C ASP A 59 16.52 -29.68 -8.49
N HIS A 60 17.54 -28.93 -8.91
CA HIS A 60 17.61 -28.26 -10.21
C HIS A 60 16.38 -27.38 -10.51
N PHE A 61 15.91 -26.63 -9.50
CA PHE A 61 14.71 -25.80 -9.55
C PHE A 61 13.41 -26.56 -9.83
N ASN A 62 13.35 -27.85 -9.47
CA ASN A 62 12.10 -28.61 -9.49
C ASN A 62 11.22 -28.24 -8.28
N TYR A 63 10.33 -27.25 -8.48
CA TYR A 63 9.44 -26.74 -7.44
C TYR A 63 8.45 -27.78 -6.88
N MET A 64 8.12 -28.82 -7.65
CA MET A 64 7.23 -29.88 -7.16
C MET A 64 7.94 -30.74 -6.12
N ARG A 65 9.19 -31.11 -6.39
CA ARG A 65 10.02 -31.86 -5.44
C ARG A 65 10.34 -31.04 -4.20
N PHE A 66 10.73 -29.78 -4.40
CA PHE A 66 10.90 -28.82 -3.29
C PHE A 66 9.68 -28.76 -2.36
N ALA A 67 8.45 -28.72 -2.92
CA ALA A 67 7.23 -28.64 -2.12
C ALA A 67 6.92 -29.92 -1.32
N GLN A 68 7.48 -31.07 -1.72
CA GLN A 68 7.36 -32.34 -0.99
C GLN A 68 8.40 -32.45 0.13
N ASP A 69 9.62 -31.99 -0.14
CA ASP A 69 10.77 -32.16 0.76
C ASP A 69 10.84 -31.04 1.82
N ALA A 70 10.36 -29.83 1.52
CA ALA A 70 10.27 -28.76 2.49
C ALA A 70 9.06 -28.96 3.43
N SER A 71 9.31 -28.94 4.75
CA SER A 71 8.26 -28.96 5.78
C SER A 71 8.23 -27.65 6.55
N PHE A 72 7.04 -27.06 6.69
CA PHE A 72 6.80 -25.88 7.51
C PHE A 72 5.36 -25.84 8.00
N VAL A 73 5.05 -24.91 8.91
CA VAL A 73 3.67 -24.69 9.41
C VAL A 73 2.80 -24.11 8.29
N VAL A 74 3.34 -23.15 7.54
CA VAL A 74 2.73 -22.60 6.33
C VAL A 74 3.25 -23.36 5.11
N PRO A 75 2.42 -23.69 4.10
CA PRO A 75 2.87 -24.39 2.90
C PRO A 75 4.09 -23.71 2.23
N PRO A 76 5.25 -24.39 2.13
CA PRO A 76 6.50 -23.78 1.62
C PRO A 76 6.42 -23.23 0.20
N VAL A 77 5.49 -23.73 -0.61
CA VAL A 77 5.21 -23.20 -1.95
C VAL A 77 4.89 -21.69 -1.93
N LEU A 78 4.30 -21.17 -0.86
CA LEU A 78 3.99 -19.74 -0.69
C LEU A 78 5.22 -18.86 -0.42
N TYR A 79 6.40 -19.48 -0.26
CA TYR A 79 7.69 -18.79 -0.13
C TYR A 79 8.62 -19.08 -1.31
N SER A 80 8.20 -19.89 -2.27
CA SER A 80 9.02 -20.34 -3.40
C SER A 80 9.65 -19.17 -4.17
N GLY A 81 8.92 -18.08 -4.38
CA GLY A 81 9.43 -16.88 -5.05
C GLY A 81 10.60 -16.23 -4.30
N TRP A 82 10.55 -16.15 -2.98
CA TRP A 82 11.68 -15.64 -2.19
C TRP A 82 12.83 -16.64 -2.13
N THR A 83 12.53 -17.93 -1.95
CA THR A 83 13.53 -19.00 -1.98
C THR A 83 14.31 -19.00 -3.30
N THR A 84 13.64 -18.80 -4.43
CA THR A 84 14.28 -18.63 -5.74
C THR A 84 15.22 -17.45 -5.78
N VAL A 85 14.83 -16.29 -5.21
CA VAL A 85 15.74 -15.14 -5.12
C VAL A 85 16.99 -15.52 -4.33
N VAL A 86 16.86 -16.13 -3.15
CA VAL A 86 18.00 -16.56 -2.34
C VAL A 86 18.88 -17.57 -3.08
N ALA A 87 18.29 -18.55 -3.77
CA ALA A 87 19.01 -19.54 -4.57
C ALA A 87 19.82 -18.88 -5.69
N LEU A 88 19.23 -17.93 -6.42
CA LEU A 88 19.93 -17.17 -7.46
C LEU A 88 21.08 -16.35 -6.87
N GLN A 89 20.89 -15.72 -5.71
CA GLN A 89 21.98 -14.99 -5.05
C GLN A 89 23.13 -15.91 -4.65
N LYS A 90 22.83 -17.13 -4.17
CA LYS A 90 23.85 -18.15 -3.84
C LYS A 90 24.64 -18.60 -5.07
N ILE A 91 23.96 -18.86 -6.18
CA ILE A 91 24.61 -19.24 -7.44
C ILE A 91 25.51 -18.12 -7.96
N LEU A 92 25.01 -16.88 -7.97
CA LEU A 92 25.72 -15.74 -8.59
C LEU A 92 26.87 -15.20 -7.73
N PHE A 93 26.72 -15.20 -6.41
CA PHE A 93 27.64 -14.52 -5.49
C PHE A 93 28.35 -15.46 -4.51
N GLY A 94 28.09 -16.77 -4.56
CA GLY A 94 28.72 -17.76 -3.69
C GLY A 94 28.59 -17.39 -2.21
N SER A 95 29.72 -17.31 -1.50
CA SER A 95 29.76 -16.95 -0.08
C SER A 95 29.28 -15.52 0.24
N ALA A 96 29.21 -14.63 -0.76
CA ALA A 96 28.77 -13.25 -0.59
C ALA A 96 27.26 -13.03 -0.79
N TRP A 97 26.47 -14.10 -1.00
CA TRP A 97 25.04 -14.01 -1.33
C TRP A 97 24.20 -13.18 -0.35
N MET A 98 24.50 -13.24 0.95
CA MET A 98 23.77 -12.47 1.96
C MET A 98 23.97 -10.96 1.79
N LYS A 99 25.21 -10.53 1.46
CA LYS A 99 25.50 -9.12 1.14
C LYS A 99 24.78 -8.69 -0.13
N ALA A 100 24.68 -9.58 -1.12
CA ALA A 100 23.93 -9.33 -2.34
C ALA A 100 22.43 -9.17 -2.08
N VAL A 101 21.86 -9.95 -1.15
CA VAL A 101 20.47 -9.75 -0.67
C VAL A 101 20.28 -8.38 -0.02
N VAL A 102 21.18 -7.95 0.87
CA VAL A 102 21.08 -6.63 1.50
C VAL A 102 21.20 -5.51 0.47
N LEU A 103 22.10 -5.64 -0.52
CA LEU A 103 22.21 -4.70 -1.63
C LEU A 103 20.92 -4.66 -2.46
N LEU A 104 20.30 -5.81 -2.73
CA LEU A 104 19.01 -5.89 -3.40
C LEU A 104 17.93 -5.15 -2.60
N ASN A 105 17.85 -5.38 -1.29
CA ASN A 105 16.91 -4.69 -0.40
C ASN A 105 17.12 -3.17 -0.44
N TYR A 106 18.37 -2.71 -0.33
CA TYR A 106 18.71 -1.29 -0.41
C TYR A 106 18.25 -0.67 -1.75
N CYS A 107 18.56 -1.30 -2.88
CA CYS A 107 18.14 -0.83 -4.20
C CYS A 107 16.62 -0.80 -4.34
N LEU A 108 15.91 -1.85 -3.88
CA LEU A 108 14.46 -1.93 -3.96
C LEU A 108 13.78 -0.87 -3.08
N ALA A 109 14.30 -0.59 -1.88
CA ALA A 109 13.79 0.48 -1.03
C ALA A 109 13.87 1.85 -1.74
N LEU A 110 15.00 2.17 -2.37
CA LEU A 110 15.16 3.42 -3.12
C LEU A 110 14.23 3.50 -4.34
N ILE A 111 14.04 2.39 -5.06
CA ILE A 111 13.10 2.32 -6.18
C ILE A 111 11.66 2.58 -5.71
N VAL A 112 11.24 1.99 -4.59
CA VAL A 112 9.93 2.21 -3.99
C VAL A 112 9.74 3.68 -3.62
N ILE A 113 10.70 4.28 -2.91
CA ILE A 113 10.62 5.69 -2.51
C ILE A 113 10.60 6.59 -3.76
N TRP A 114 11.39 6.30 -4.79
CA TRP A 114 11.36 7.06 -6.04
C TRP A 114 9.98 7.02 -6.70
N TRP A 115 9.37 5.83 -6.80
CA TRP A 115 8.04 5.65 -7.40
C TRP A 115 6.95 6.29 -6.53
N LEU A 116 7.08 6.22 -5.21
CA LEU A 116 6.21 6.91 -4.25
C LEU A 116 6.27 8.43 -4.44
N LEU A 117 7.46 9.01 -4.48
CA LEU A 117 7.64 10.46 -4.69
C LEU A 117 7.13 10.91 -6.06
N LYS A 118 7.30 10.09 -7.11
CA LYS A 118 6.67 10.34 -8.42
C LYS A 118 5.15 10.33 -8.33
N LEU A 119 4.56 9.35 -7.64
CA LEU A 119 3.12 9.25 -7.44
C LEU A 119 2.57 10.45 -6.67
N ILE A 120 3.22 10.83 -5.57
CA ILE A 120 2.87 11.99 -4.74
C ILE A 120 2.98 13.28 -5.53
N SER A 121 4.07 13.49 -6.26
CA SER A 121 4.27 14.66 -7.11
C SER A 121 3.18 14.79 -8.17
N ARG A 122 2.78 13.67 -8.79
CA ARG A 122 1.70 13.64 -9.78
C ARG A 122 0.35 14.03 -9.17
N ILE A 123 -0.01 13.39 -8.06
CA ILE A 123 -1.34 13.50 -7.44
C ILE A 123 -1.51 14.85 -6.75
N THR A 124 -0.57 15.24 -5.89
CA THR A 124 -0.70 16.44 -5.06
C THR A 124 -0.28 17.72 -5.78
N ARG A 125 0.55 17.59 -6.83
CA ARG A 125 1.17 18.69 -7.59
C ARG A 125 1.75 19.78 -6.67
N SER A 126 2.37 19.37 -5.56
CA SER A 126 2.84 20.26 -4.49
C SER A 126 4.27 19.91 -4.10
N ALA A 127 5.16 20.89 -4.18
CA ALA A 127 6.54 20.74 -3.71
C ALA A 127 6.61 20.52 -2.19
N VAL A 128 5.73 21.19 -1.41
CA VAL A 128 5.64 20.99 0.04
C VAL A 128 5.30 19.54 0.35
N CYS A 129 4.26 18.98 -0.30
CA CYS A 129 3.88 17.59 -0.07
C CYS A 129 5.00 16.62 -0.48
N LEU A 130 5.71 16.92 -1.58
CA LEU A 130 6.84 16.12 -2.03
C LEU A 130 8.02 16.13 -1.02
N ILE A 131 8.44 17.31 -0.57
CA ILE A 131 9.55 17.48 0.39
C ILE A 131 9.18 16.83 1.73
N THR A 132 7.98 17.09 2.24
CA THR A 132 7.51 16.48 3.49
C THR A 132 7.46 14.96 3.36
N SER A 133 7.00 14.41 2.23
CA SER A 133 6.97 12.96 2.02
C SER A 133 8.37 12.35 1.90
N GLY A 134 9.33 13.07 1.30
CA GLY A 134 10.73 12.68 1.29
C GLY A 134 11.33 12.65 2.69
N ALA A 135 11.05 13.66 3.50
CA ALA A 135 11.46 13.71 4.91
C ALA A 135 10.83 12.58 5.73
N LEU A 136 9.53 12.31 5.54
CA LEU A 136 8.87 11.18 6.21
C LEU A 136 9.48 9.84 5.80
N ALA A 137 9.76 9.62 4.51
CA ALA A 137 10.42 8.39 4.05
C ALA A 137 11.82 8.23 4.67
N LEU A 138 12.57 9.33 4.82
CA LEU A 138 13.88 9.35 5.49
C LEU A 138 13.77 9.03 6.99
N LEU A 139 12.75 9.56 7.66
CA LEU A 139 12.50 9.39 9.09
C LEU A 139 11.83 8.06 9.45
N SER A 140 11.43 7.27 8.44
CA SER A 140 10.83 5.95 8.66
C SER A 140 11.90 4.96 9.13
N TYR A 141 12.03 4.83 10.46
CA TYR A 141 12.96 3.87 11.07
C TYR A 141 12.69 2.43 10.62
N GLU A 142 11.42 2.06 10.42
CA GLU A 142 11.04 0.74 9.89
C GLU A 142 11.68 0.50 8.51
N MET A 143 11.50 1.43 7.56
CA MET A 143 12.09 1.29 6.23
C MET A 143 13.61 1.23 6.27
N LEU A 144 14.24 2.05 7.13
CA LEU A 144 15.68 2.09 7.30
C LEU A 144 16.23 0.78 7.91
N ASN A 145 15.65 0.34 9.01
CA ASN A 145 16.14 -0.81 9.78
C ASN A 145 15.99 -2.12 9.00
N TRP A 146 14.87 -2.31 8.29
CA TRP A 146 14.61 -3.57 7.58
C TRP A 146 15.46 -3.79 6.32
N ILE A 147 16.14 -2.76 5.79
CA ILE A 147 17.07 -2.90 4.65
C ILE A 147 18.22 -3.86 4.97
N ARG A 148 18.76 -3.81 6.19
CA ARG A 148 19.95 -4.57 6.58
C ARG A 148 19.69 -6.06 6.82
N PHE A 149 18.43 -6.47 6.86
CA PHE A 149 18.06 -7.86 7.12
C PHE A 149 18.14 -8.70 5.85
N VAL A 150 18.69 -9.91 5.97
CA VAL A 150 18.69 -10.92 4.90
C VAL A 150 17.32 -11.60 4.82
N LEU A 151 16.30 -10.81 4.51
CA LEU A 151 14.88 -11.18 4.52
C LEU A 151 14.11 -10.56 3.36
N SER A 152 12.90 -11.06 3.16
CA SER A 152 12.01 -10.74 2.04
C SER A 152 11.18 -9.47 2.23
N ASP A 153 11.30 -8.77 3.36
CA ASP A 153 10.36 -7.71 3.74
C ASP A 153 10.38 -6.50 2.79
N ILE A 154 11.57 -6.01 2.46
CA ILE A 154 11.72 -4.86 1.56
C ILE A 154 11.36 -5.23 0.12
N SER A 155 11.77 -6.40 -0.35
CA SER A 155 11.40 -6.87 -1.69
C SER A 155 9.91 -7.16 -1.83
N PHE A 156 9.28 -7.67 -0.78
CA PHE A 156 7.83 -7.84 -0.72
C PHE A 156 7.08 -6.50 -0.69
N MET A 157 7.56 -5.52 0.09
CA MET A 157 7.07 -4.14 0.04
C MET A 157 7.19 -3.57 -1.38
N ALA A 158 8.28 -3.85 -2.10
CA ALA A 158 8.44 -3.40 -3.47
C ALA A 158 7.42 -4.04 -4.43
N ILE A 159 7.25 -5.37 -4.38
CA ILE A 159 6.26 -6.10 -5.21
C ILE A 159 4.84 -5.56 -4.97
N THR A 160 4.43 -5.46 -3.71
CA THR A 160 3.09 -4.95 -3.34
C THR A 160 2.90 -3.49 -3.71
N PHE A 161 3.94 -2.66 -3.58
CA PHE A 161 3.88 -1.26 -4.01
C PHE A 161 3.79 -1.11 -5.54
N VAL A 162 4.45 -1.98 -6.32
CA VAL A 162 4.30 -2.00 -7.79
C VAL A 162 2.84 -2.28 -8.16
N ILE A 163 2.21 -3.29 -7.54
CA ILE A 163 0.79 -3.60 -7.76
C ILE A 163 -0.07 -2.38 -7.42
N PHE A 164 0.15 -1.78 -6.25
CA PHE A 164 -0.56 -0.59 -5.81
C PHE A 164 -0.41 0.60 -6.78
N TYR A 165 0.82 0.85 -7.26
CA TYR A 165 1.13 1.91 -8.22
C TYR A 165 0.39 1.67 -9.55
N LEU A 166 0.38 0.43 -10.04
CA LEU A 166 -0.40 0.04 -11.21
C LEU A 166 -1.90 0.24 -10.99
N LEU A 167 -2.45 -0.13 -9.83
CA LEU A 167 -3.87 0.12 -9.53
C LEU A 167 -4.21 1.61 -9.52
N CYS A 168 -3.32 2.47 -9.00
CA CYS A 168 -3.51 3.91 -9.04
C CYS A 168 -3.60 4.46 -10.47
N GLY A 169 -2.85 3.90 -11.42
CA GLY A 169 -2.90 4.30 -12.83
C GLY A 169 -4.18 3.92 -13.58
N LEU A 170 -5.07 3.10 -12.99
CA LEU A 170 -6.31 2.68 -13.66
C LEU A 170 -7.31 3.83 -13.82
N ALA A 171 -7.31 4.82 -12.93
CA ALA A 171 -8.25 5.96 -13.00
C ALA A 171 -7.86 6.99 -14.08
N GLU A 172 -6.63 6.96 -14.59
CA GLU A 172 -6.10 7.98 -15.52
C GLU A 172 -6.60 7.79 -16.97
N LYS A 173 -6.95 6.56 -17.35
CA LYS A 173 -7.01 6.16 -18.77
C LYS A 173 -8.38 6.32 -19.44
N ASP A 174 -9.44 6.73 -18.75
CA ASP A 174 -10.76 6.84 -19.38
C ASP A 174 -11.08 8.26 -19.89
N GLY A 175 -10.20 9.24 -19.67
CA GLY A 175 -10.51 10.66 -19.88
C GLY A 175 -10.20 11.29 -21.25
N GLU A 176 -9.17 10.86 -21.99
CA GLU A 176 -8.65 11.73 -23.08
C GLU A 176 -8.33 11.10 -24.45
N THR A 177 -8.28 9.78 -24.67
CA THR A 177 -8.02 9.24 -26.04
C THR A 177 -8.49 7.80 -26.24
N LYS A 178 -8.92 7.46 -27.47
CA LYS A 178 -9.26 6.08 -27.92
C LYS A 178 -8.11 5.07 -27.68
N ASN A 179 -6.85 5.51 -27.67
CA ASN A 179 -5.69 4.66 -27.41
C ASN A 179 -5.60 4.16 -25.96
N SER A 180 -6.23 4.84 -25.00
CA SER A 180 -6.13 4.48 -23.58
C SER A 180 -6.87 3.18 -23.23
N ARG A 181 -7.85 2.75 -24.03
CA ARG A 181 -8.53 1.46 -23.88
C ARG A 181 -7.66 0.25 -24.26
N ALA A 182 -6.69 0.42 -25.17
CA ALA A 182 -5.78 -0.64 -25.60
C ALA A 182 -4.62 -0.90 -24.61
N ILE A 183 -4.30 0.08 -23.74
CA ILE A 183 -3.24 -0.05 -22.73
C ILE A 183 -3.77 -0.71 -21.43
N LEU A 184 -5.08 -0.83 -21.28
CA LEU A 184 -5.73 -1.40 -20.09
C LEU A 184 -5.49 -2.91 -19.93
N PRO A 185 -5.56 -3.76 -20.98
CA PRO A 185 -5.32 -5.19 -20.85
C PRO A 185 -3.89 -5.52 -20.39
N GLY A 186 -2.87 -4.86 -20.97
CA GLY A 186 -1.48 -5.09 -20.59
C GLY A 186 -1.19 -4.72 -19.13
N GLN A 187 -1.78 -3.63 -18.63
CA GLN A 187 -1.67 -3.25 -17.22
C GLN A 187 -2.36 -4.24 -16.28
N VAL A 188 -3.53 -4.75 -16.65
CA VAL A 188 -4.23 -5.79 -15.86
C VAL A 188 -3.44 -7.08 -15.83
N ILE A 189 -2.91 -7.53 -16.98
CA ILE A 189 -2.02 -8.71 -17.04
C ILE A 189 -0.82 -8.51 -16.10
N LEU A 190 -0.18 -7.34 -16.14
CA LEU A 190 0.95 -7.04 -15.26
C LEU A 190 0.56 -7.08 -13.78
N ILE A 191 -0.60 -6.51 -13.42
CA ILE A 191 -1.13 -6.60 -12.04
C ILE A 191 -1.31 -8.06 -11.62
N LEU A 192 -1.91 -8.89 -12.47
CA LEU A 192 -2.15 -10.31 -12.17
C LEU A 192 -0.83 -11.09 -12.03
N LEU A 193 0.15 -10.83 -12.90
CA LEU A 193 1.48 -11.43 -12.81
C LEU A 193 2.19 -11.06 -11.51
N PHE A 194 2.16 -9.79 -11.11
CA PHE A 194 2.74 -9.38 -9.83
C PHE A 194 1.95 -9.92 -8.63
N CYS A 195 0.63 -10.07 -8.73
CA CYS A 195 -0.17 -10.72 -7.68
C CYS A 195 0.21 -12.19 -7.53
N ALA A 196 0.36 -12.92 -8.63
CA ALA A 196 0.83 -14.30 -8.62
C ALA A 196 2.23 -14.38 -7.99
N LEU A 197 3.16 -13.53 -8.43
CA LEU A 197 4.49 -13.43 -7.82
C LEU A 197 4.39 -13.18 -6.32
N ALA A 198 3.59 -12.19 -5.87
CA ALA A 198 3.44 -11.86 -4.45
C ALA A 198 2.93 -13.04 -3.62
N LEU A 199 1.94 -13.79 -4.12
CA LEU A 199 1.36 -14.97 -3.45
C LEU A 199 2.38 -16.10 -3.26
N PHE A 200 3.26 -16.30 -4.23
CA PHE A 200 4.36 -17.26 -4.12
C PHE A 200 5.59 -16.69 -3.41
N TYR A 201 5.63 -15.38 -3.16
CA TYR A 201 6.72 -14.72 -2.45
C TYR A 201 6.51 -14.80 -0.94
N ARG A 202 5.29 -14.48 -0.47
CA ARG A 202 4.88 -14.56 0.93
C ARG A 202 3.37 -14.82 1.04
N PRO A 203 2.92 -15.58 2.05
CA PRO A 203 1.49 -15.75 2.37
C PRO A 203 0.82 -14.43 2.77
N THR A 204 1.59 -13.42 3.18
CA THR A 204 1.09 -12.08 3.54
C THR A 204 0.57 -11.29 2.33
N ALA A 205 0.62 -11.86 1.12
CA ALA A 205 0.03 -11.32 -0.10
C ALA A 205 -1.49 -11.53 -0.22
N PHE A 206 -2.11 -12.39 0.59
CA PHE A 206 -3.56 -12.67 0.51
C PHE A 206 -4.47 -11.42 0.54
N PRO A 207 -4.15 -10.31 1.24
CA PRO A 207 -4.91 -9.06 1.13
C PRO A 207 -5.09 -8.54 -0.30
N LEU A 208 -4.17 -8.86 -1.23
CA LEU A 208 -4.27 -8.47 -2.63
C LEU A 208 -5.45 -9.14 -3.34
N LEU A 209 -5.84 -10.34 -2.91
CA LEU A 209 -7.01 -11.05 -3.45
C LEU A 209 -8.32 -10.31 -3.17
N LEU A 210 -8.36 -9.44 -2.16
CA LEU A 210 -9.48 -8.55 -1.89
C LEU A 210 -9.29 -7.19 -2.56
N LEU A 211 -8.10 -6.60 -2.46
CA LEU A 211 -7.82 -5.27 -2.98
C LEU A 211 -8.03 -5.18 -4.50
N VAL A 212 -7.48 -6.11 -5.28
CA VAL A 212 -7.50 -6.02 -6.76
C VAL A 212 -8.91 -6.12 -7.34
N PRO A 213 -9.75 -7.12 -6.96
CA PRO A 213 -11.14 -7.16 -7.42
C PRO A 213 -11.94 -5.94 -6.98
N LEU A 214 -11.79 -5.50 -5.72
CA LEU A 214 -12.50 -4.32 -5.22
C LEU A 214 -12.08 -3.04 -5.94
N ALA A 215 -10.81 -2.87 -6.28
CA ALA A 215 -10.35 -1.78 -7.12
C ALA A 215 -11.09 -1.80 -8.46
N TYR A 216 -11.14 -2.94 -9.15
CA TYR A 216 -11.83 -3.04 -10.43
C TYR A 216 -13.34 -2.74 -10.33
N LEU A 217 -14.02 -3.29 -9.30
CA LEU A 217 -15.45 -3.07 -9.05
C LEU A 217 -15.78 -1.62 -8.71
N THR A 218 -14.93 -0.96 -7.92
CA THR A 218 -15.18 0.41 -7.46
C THR A 218 -14.78 1.47 -8.48
N ARG A 219 -13.82 1.19 -9.37
CA ARG A 219 -13.31 2.12 -10.39
C ARG A 219 -14.42 2.83 -11.16
N ARG A 220 -15.39 2.08 -11.71
CA ARG A 220 -16.47 2.67 -12.53
C ARG A 220 -17.29 3.70 -11.74
N LYS A 221 -17.61 3.41 -10.49
CA LYS A 221 -18.37 4.33 -9.62
C LYS A 221 -17.56 5.57 -9.25
N VAL A 222 -16.25 5.45 -9.10
CA VAL A 222 -15.37 6.59 -8.80
C VAL A 222 -15.35 7.59 -9.95
N LEU A 223 -15.38 7.11 -11.19
CA LEU A 223 -15.36 7.94 -12.40
C LEU A 223 -16.69 8.67 -12.67
N GLN A 224 -17.78 8.30 -12.00
CA GLN A 224 -19.11 8.91 -12.20
C GLN A 224 -19.29 10.28 -11.54
N GLY A 225 -18.32 10.75 -10.75
CA GLY A 225 -18.35 12.09 -10.13
C GLY A 225 -18.26 12.09 -8.61
N ILE A 226 -18.36 13.29 -8.01
CA ILE A 226 -18.22 13.49 -6.55
C ILE A 226 -19.34 12.78 -5.78
N GLU A 227 -20.55 12.79 -6.33
CA GLU A 227 -21.72 12.25 -5.67
C GLU A 227 -21.61 10.73 -5.48
N ALA A 228 -21.28 10.04 -6.57
CA ALA A 228 -21.06 8.60 -6.62
C ALA A 228 -19.91 8.17 -5.70
N ARG A 229 -18.79 8.92 -5.67
CA ARG A 229 -17.68 8.71 -4.73
C ARG A 229 -18.12 8.77 -3.27
N THR A 230 -18.89 9.80 -2.91
CA THR A 230 -19.38 9.93 -1.52
C THR A 230 -20.31 8.77 -1.14
N HIS A 231 -21.24 8.40 -2.02
CA HIS A 231 -22.12 7.26 -1.77
C HIS A 231 -21.35 5.96 -1.67
N LEU A 232 -20.35 5.77 -2.53
CA LEU A 232 -19.49 4.61 -2.53
C LEU A 232 -18.77 4.48 -1.19
N ILE A 233 -18.03 5.50 -0.72
CA ILE A 233 -17.30 5.37 0.55
C ILE A 233 -18.23 5.14 1.73
N LYS A 234 -19.37 5.84 1.83
CA LYS A 234 -20.33 5.62 2.92
C LYS A 234 -20.86 4.18 2.94
N ARG A 235 -21.31 3.67 1.79
CA ARG A 235 -21.83 2.29 1.68
C ARG A 235 -20.74 1.26 1.88
N ALA A 236 -19.58 1.46 1.25
CA ALA A 236 -18.46 0.53 1.34
C ALA A 236 -17.91 0.47 2.78
N SER A 237 -17.80 1.60 3.48
CA SER A 237 -17.38 1.62 4.88
C SER A 237 -18.38 0.94 5.80
N LEU A 238 -19.69 1.11 5.59
CA LEU A 238 -20.70 0.39 6.36
C LEU A 238 -20.64 -1.12 6.11
N LEU A 239 -20.58 -1.54 4.84
CA LEU A 239 -20.48 -2.96 4.48
C LEU A 239 -19.18 -3.58 5.01
N LEU A 240 -18.07 -2.84 4.92
CA LEU A 240 -16.78 -3.27 5.45
C LEU A 240 -16.81 -3.41 6.96
N PHE A 241 -17.44 -2.46 7.68
CA PHE A 241 -17.61 -2.56 9.13
C PHE A 241 -18.39 -3.83 9.53
N VAL A 242 -19.52 -4.10 8.88
CA VAL A 242 -20.32 -5.31 9.11
C VAL A 242 -19.53 -6.57 8.76
N PHE A 243 -18.85 -6.59 7.61
CA PHE A 243 -18.03 -7.71 7.19
C PHE A 243 -16.88 -8.01 8.17
N ILE A 244 -16.18 -6.97 8.65
CA ILE A 244 -15.11 -7.10 9.64
C ILE A 244 -15.65 -7.68 10.94
N ALA A 245 -16.79 -7.18 11.44
CA ALA A 245 -17.40 -7.71 12.66
C ALA A 245 -17.73 -9.20 12.53
N ILE A 246 -18.36 -9.61 11.42
CA ILE A 246 -18.65 -11.02 11.14
C ILE A 246 -17.35 -11.84 11.03
N ALA A 247 -16.35 -11.33 10.31
CA ALA A 247 -15.07 -12.02 10.13
C ALA A 247 -14.32 -12.23 11.45
N ILE A 248 -14.33 -11.24 12.36
CA ILE A 248 -13.74 -11.38 13.70
C ILE A 248 -14.43 -12.48 14.50
N ILE A 249 -15.77 -12.52 14.50
CA ILE A 249 -16.51 -13.56 15.22
C ILE A 249 -16.29 -14.95 14.62
N ALA A 250 -16.34 -15.06 13.28
CA ALA A 250 -16.06 -16.32 12.59
C ALA A 250 -14.63 -16.80 12.84
N HIS A 251 -13.65 -15.89 12.84
CA HIS A 251 -12.27 -16.18 13.16
C HIS A 251 -12.10 -16.64 14.61
N ALA A 252 -12.73 -15.94 15.57
CA ALA A 252 -12.71 -16.32 16.98
C ALA A 252 -13.28 -17.73 17.20
N TYR A 253 -14.39 -18.07 16.54
CA TYR A 253 -14.97 -19.41 16.58
C TYR A 253 -14.00 -20.47 16.04
N LEU A 254 -13.33 -20.18 14.92
CA LEU A 254 -12.33 -21.08 14.34
C LEU A 254 -11.11 -21.27 15.24
N MET A 255 -10.66 -20.22 15.93
CA MET A 255 -9.54 -20.30 16.87
C MET A 255 -9.89 -21.09 18.14
N MET A 256 -11.15 -21.09 18.56
CA MET A 256 -11.64 -22.00 19.61
C MET A 256 -11.78 -23.44 19.13
N ASN A 257 -12.22 -23.63 17.88
CA ASN A 257 -12.53 -24.94 17.28
C ASN A 257 -11.76 -25.14 15.97
N PRO A 258 -10.43 -25.35 16.01
CA PRO A 258 -9.61 -25.43 14.80
C PRO A 258 -9.96 -26.62 13.90
N SER A 259 -10.65 -27.64 14.43
CA SER A 259 -11.18 -28.77 13.66
C SER A 259 -12.33 -28.39 12.71
N ALA A 260 -12.99 -27.25 12.94
CA ALA A 260 -14.03 -26.73 12.05
C ALA A 260 -13.46 -26.19 10.71
N TRP A 261 -12.13 -26.13 10.58
CA TRP A 261 -11.48 -25.73 9.34
C TRP A 261 -11.74 -26.76 8.22
N PRO A 262 -12.37 -26.38 7.10
CA PRO A 262 -12.89 -27.34 6.13
C PRO A 262 -11.85 -27.87 5.14
N VAL A 263 -10.61 -27.34 5.12
CA VAL A 263 -9.61 -27.64 4.08
C VAL A 263 -8.30 -28.13 4.67
N THR A 264 -7.78 -29.26 4.20
CA THR A 264 -6.54 -29.85 4.72
C THR A 264 -5.29 -28.97 4.51
N PHE A 265 -5.22 -28.22 3.39
CA PHE A 265 -4.08 -27.41 2.96
C PHE A 265 -3.51 -26.47 4.04
N ALA A 266 -4.36 -25.86 4.87
CA ALA A 266 -3.94 -24.91 5.91
C ALA A 266 -4.20 -25.44 7.34
N SER A 267 -4.59 -26.71 7.49
CA SER A 267 -5.02 -27.26 8.78
C SER A 267 -3.94 -27.18 9.87
N ARG A 268 -2.67 -27.44 9.53
CA ARG A 268 -1.53 -27.30 10.45
C ARG A 268 -1.33 -25.84 10.88
N TRP A 269 -1.43 -24.91 9.94
CA TRP A 269 -1.34 -23.48 10.22
C TRP A 269 -2.45 -23.03 11.16
N ILE A 270 -3.71 -23.37 10.88
CA ILE A 270 -4.86 -23.01 11.72
C ILE A 270 -4.73 -23.62 13.13
N LYS A 271 -4.28 -24.87 13.26
CA LYS A 271 -4.04 -25.50 14.57
C LYS A 271 -2.94 -24.78 15.37
N THR A 272 -1.86 -24.39 14.70
CA THR A 272 -0.76 -23.64 15.34
C THR A 272 -1.25 -22.28 15.82
N LEU A 273 -1.96 -21.56 14.95
CA LEU A 273 -2.56 -20.27 15.26
C LEU A 273 -3.56 -20.36 16.43
N SER A 274 -4.41 -21.39 16.44
CA SER A 274 -5.35 -21.65 17.55
C SER A 274 -4.60 -21.84 18.88
N GLY A 275 -3.50 -22.61 18.90
CA GLY A 275 -2.67 -22.78 20.09
C GLY A 275 -2.06 -21.48 20.61
N GLU A 276 -1.69 -20.57 19.71
CA GLU A 276 -1.19 -19.23 20.07
C GLU A 276 -2.28 -18.33 20.64
N TYR A 277 -3.49 -18.41 20.07
CA TYR A 277 -4.67 -17.73 20.61
C TYR A 277 -5.03 -18.26 22.00
N GLN A 278 -4.93 -19.56 22.25
CA GLN A 278 -5.13 -20.16 23.58
C GLN A 278 -4.11 -19.66 24.61
N GLN A 279 -2.88 -19.35 24.17
CA GLN A 279 -1.84 -18.74 25.00
C GLN A 279 -2.00 -17.21 25.12
N GLY A 280 -3.01 -16.64 24.45
CA GLY A 280 -3.32 -15.21 24.52
C GLY A 280 -2.34 -14.32 23.78
N TYR A 281 -1.60 -14.85 22.81
CA TYR A 281 -0.57 -14.09 22.10
C TYR A 281 -1.14 -12.96 21.25
N VAL A 282 -0.56 -11.77 21.41
CA VAL A 282 -0.94 -10.56 20.67
C VAL A 282 0.21 -10.12 19.77
N VAL A 283 1.28 -9.56 20.35
CA VAL A 283 2.53 -9.25 19.64
C VAL A 283 3.58 -10.27 20.08
N TRP A 284 4.09 -11.06 19.15
CA TRP A 284 5.02 -12.15 19.48
C TRP A 284 6.27 -11.61 20.18
N GLN A 285 6.76 -12.34 21.20
CA GLN A 285 7.88 -11.93 22.07
C GLN A 285 7.64 -10.64 22.86
N ARG A 286 6.38 -10.21 23.02
CA ARG A 286 5.99 -9.10 23.90
C ARG A 286 4.95 -9.56 24.92
N PRO A 287 5.34 -10.29 25.98
CA PRO A 287 4.41 -10.82 26.98
C PRO A 287 3.52 -9.76 27.62
N GLU A 288 4.00 -8.52 27.72
CA GLU A 288 3.23 -7.37 28.22
C GLU A 288 1.98 -7.07 27.38
N THR A 289 1.91 -7.58 26.15
CA THR A 289 0.76 -7.41 25.25
C THR A 289 -0.25 -8.55 25.34
N TYR A 290 0.08 -9.66 26.01
CA TYR A 290 -0.74 -10.87 25.97
C TYR A 290 -2.09 -10.70 26.68
N TYR A 291 -3.02 -11.59 26.35
CA TYR A 291 -4.33 -11.69 26.98
C TYR A 291 -4.32 -12.90 27.92
N MET A 292 -4.72 -12.74 29.18
CA MET A 292 -4.62 -13.82 30.15
C MET A 292 -5.77 -14.83 29.97
N ASN A 293 -5.44 -16.11 29.80
CA ASN A 293 -6.36 -17.27 29.83
C ASN A 293 -7.70 -17.06 29.08
N PRO A 294 -7.69 -16.90 27.75
CA PRO A 294 -8.92 -16.76 26.97
C PRO A 294 -9.78 -18.02 27.07
N ALA A 295 -11.06 -17.87 27.46
CA ALA A 295 -11.97 -18.99 27.70
C ALA A 295 -13.27 -18.91 26.86
N SER A 296 -13.66 -17.72 26.43
CA SER A 296 -14.90 -17.46 25.72
C SER A 296 -14.67 -16.97 24.28
N LEU A 297 -15.69 -17.08 23.43
CA LEU A 297 -15.67 -16.53 22.07
C LEU A 297 -15.32 -15.04 22.03
N LEU A 298 -15.78 -14.29 23.03
CA LEU A 298 -15.48 -12.87 23.15
C LEU A 298 -14.02 -12.61 23.50
N ASP A 299 -13.35 -13.47 24.26
CA ASP A 299 -11.92 -13.33 24.57
C ASP A 299 -11.07 -13.52 23.31
N PHE A 300 -11.39 -14.52 22.48
CA PHE A 300 -10.72 -14.75 21.20
C PHE A 300 -10.97 -13.60 20.20
N ALA A 301 -12.19 -13.05 20.18
CA ALA A 301 -12.49 -11.82 19.43
C ALA A 301 -11.70 -10.62 19.96
N ALA A 302 -11.59 -10.47 21.28
CA ALA A 302 -10.83 -9.41 21.94
C ALA A 302 -9.33 -9.50 21.64
N ILE A 303 -8.75 -10.69 21.58
CA ILE A 303 -7.36 -10.89 21.14
C ILE A 303 -7.16 -10.34 19.72
N THR A 304 -8.08 -10.66 18.80
CA THR A 304 -8.02 -10.18 17.41
C THR A 304 -8.12 -8.65 17.33
N LEU A 305 -9.05 -8.05 18.09
CA LEU A 305 -9.18 -6.59 18.19
C LEU A 305 -7.93 -5.95 18.80
N LYS A 306 -7.35 -6.57 19.83
CA LYS A 306 -6.11 -6.11 20.47
C LYS A 306 -4.94 -6.17 19.49
N LYS A 307 -4.80 -7.26 18.73
CA LYS A 307 -3.81 -7.37 17.64
C LYS A 307 -3.99 -6.27 16.58
N LEU A 308 -5.23 -6.00 16.16
CA LEU A 308 -5.52 -4.91 15.22
C LEU A 308 -5.11 -3.55 15.78
N ALA A 309 -5.39 -3.28 17.06
CA ALA A 309 -4.95 -2.05 17.71
C ALA A 309 -3.41 -1.96 17.78
N TYR A 310 -2.74 -3.05 18.13
CA TYR A 310 -1.28 -3.10 18.17
C TYR A 310 -0.64 -2.96 16.80
N PHE A 311 -1.27 -3.41 15.71
CA PHE A 311 -0.78 -3.14 14.35
C PHE A 311 -0.61 -1.63 14.08
N PHE A 312 -1.39 -0.77 14.72
CA PHE A 312 -1.22 0.69 14.63
C PHE A 312 -0.50 1.30 15.85
N SER A 313 -0.09 0.50 16.84
CA SER A 313 0.64 1.02 18.01
C SER A 313 2.08 1.32 17.65
N PHE A 314 2.49 2.58 17.74
CA PHE A 314 3.87 3.01 17.52
C PHE A 314 4.61 3.31 18.83
N TYR A 315 4.00 2.96 19.97
CA TYR A 315 4.54 3.18 21.30
C TYR A 315 4.49 1.91 22.14
N LEU A 316 5.57 1.66 22.87
CA LEU A 316 5.60 0.72 24.00
C LEU A 316 6.46 1.30 25.12
N SER A 317 6.09 0.99 26.35
CA SER A 317 6.89 1.31 27.53
C SER A 317 8.23 0.56 27.56
N SER A 318 8.32 -0.60 26.91
CA SER A 318 9.54 -1.42 26.83
C SER A 318 10.53 -0.93 25.75
N PHE A 319 10.15 0.01 24.89
CA PHE A 319 11.05 0.61 23.92
C PHE A 319 11.96 1.67 24.56
N SER A 320 13.16 1.85 23.99
CA SER A 320 14.05 2.93 24.41
C SER A 320 13.43 4.29 24.12
N LEU A 321 13.83 5.30 24.91
CA LEU A 321 13.35 6.68 24.73
C LEU A 321 13.58 7.18 23.29
N VAL A 322 14.75 6.87 22.72
CA VAL A 322 15.13 7.27 21.36
C VAL A 322 14.21 6.62 20.32
N HIS A 323 13.91 5.32 20.48
CA HIS A 323 13.02 4.62 19.56
C HIS A 323 11.58 5.15 19.64
N ASN A 324 11.07 5.37 20.86
CA ASN A 324 9.77 5.98 21.06
C ASN A 324 9.71 7.40 20.43
N LEU A 325 10.73 8.22 20.64
CA LEU A 325 10.79 9.56 20.04
C LEU A 325 10.80 9.51 18.50
N ALA A 326 11.60 8.62 17.91
CA ALA A 326 11.63 8.43 16.47
C ALA A 326 10.26 8.00 15.92
N ASN A 327 9.59 7.08 16.60
CA ASN A 327 8.24 6.65 16.25
C ASN A 327 7.23 7.80 16.37
N PHE A 328 7.28 8.62 17.43
CA PHE A 328 6.40 9.77 17.56
C PHE A 328 6.60 10.78 16.43
N ILE A 329 7.86 11.11 16.09
CA ILE A 329 8.19 12.06 15.01
C ILE A 329 7.66 11.59 13.66
N PHE A 330 7.67 10.29 13.39
CA PHE A 330 7.17 9.72 12.13
C PHE A 330 5.66 9.45 12.16
N PHE A 331 5.18 8.60 13.08
CA PHE A 331 3.83 8.07 13.05
C PHE A 331 2.76 9.10 13.43
N PHE A 332 3.03 10.01 14.37
CA PHE A 332 2.03 11.01 14.76
C PHE A 332 1.58 11.89 13.57
N PRO A 333 2.49 12.58 12.83
CA PRO A 333 2.06 13.36 11.68
C PRO A 333 1.49 12.50 10.56
N VAL A 334 2.06 11.31 10.30
CA VAL A 334 1.57 10.39 9.27
C VAL A 334 0.13 9.97 9.54
N TYR A 335 -0.20 9.59 10.78
CA TYR A 335 -1.55 9.15 11.15
C TYR A 335 -2.54 10.30 11.15
N VAL A 336 -2.21 11.44 11.74
CA VAL A 336 -3.11 12.61 11.78
C VAL A 336 -3.45 13.06 10.36
N LEU A 337 -2.45 13.18 9.48
CA LEU A 337 -2.68 13.59 8.09
C LEU A 337 -3.39 12.50 7.27
N SER A 338 -3.11 11.22 7.51
CA SER A 338 -3.84 10.13 6.85
C SER A 338 -5.31 10.11 7.23
N LEU A 339 -5.63 10.29 8.51
CA LEU A 339 -6.99 10.42 9.00
C LEU A 339 -7.69 11.65 8.40
N LEU A 340 -6.99 12.76 8.26
CA LEU A 340 -7.51 13.94 7.57
C LEU A 340 -7.85 13.65 6.10
N ALA A 341 -6.98 12.93 5.38
CA ALA A 341 -7.26 12.50 4.00
C ALA A 341 -8.52 11.64 3.94
N ILE A 342 -8.64 10.66 4.84
CA ILE A 342 -9.82 9.78 4.94
C ILE A 342 -11.08 10.60 5.23
N TYR A 343 -11.03 11.47 6.23
CA TYR A 343 -12.13 12.36 6.58
C TYR A 343 -12.60 13.21 5.40
N LYS A 344 -11.67 13.77 4.62
CA LYS A 344 -11.99 14.56 3.41
C LYS A 344 -12.66 13.72 2.32
N MET A 345 -12.42 12.40 2.24
CA MET A 345 -13.13 11.52 1.31
C MET A 345 -14.63 11.38 1.64
N PHE A 346 -15.05 11.58 2.90
CA PHE A 346 -16.45 11.46 3.34
C PHE A 346 -17.29 12.75 3.16
N ARG A 347 -16.67 13.92 2.90
CA ARG A 347 -17.40 15.20 2.81
C ARG A 347 -17.85 15.55 1.38
N ARG A 348 -19.08 16.07 1.24
CA ARG A 348 -19.59 16.78 0.04
C ARG A 348 -19.56 18.30 0.27
N PRO A 349 -19.32 19.15 -0.75
CA PRO A 349 -18.40 19.01 -1.89
C PRO A 349 -17.11 19.83 -1.66
N GLY A 350 -15.95 19.38 -2.16
CA GLY A 350 -14.76 20.24 -2.29
C GLY A 350 -13.57 19.92 -1.39
N GLY A 351 -12.97 18.74 -1.55
CA GLY A 351 -11.71 18.42 -0.85
C GLY A 351 -10.67 17.72 -1.69
N LEU A 352 -11.07 16.80 -2.58
CA LEU A 352 -10.14 15.93 -3.30
C LEU A 352 -10.54 15.78 -4.76
N THR A 353 -9.55 15.89 -5.65
CA THR A 353 -9.63 15.52 -7.07
C THR A 353 -9.97 14.03 -7.23
N CYS A 354 -10.34 13.60 -8.44
CA CYS A 354 -10.61 12.18 -8.71
C CYS A 354 -9.38 11.31 -8.43
N GLU A 355 -8.20 11.76 -8.83
CA GLU A 355 -6.93 11.05 -8.60
C GLU A 355 -6.60 10.93 -7.10
N GLU A 356 -6.68 12.04 -6.36
CA GLU A 356 -6.45 12.05 -4.91
C GLU A 356 -7.42 11.12 -4.18
N TRP A 357 -8.70 11.16 -4.54
CA TRP A 357 -9.72 10.31 -3.94
C TRP A 357 -9.48 8.83 -4.29
N TRP A 358 -9.23 8.50 -5.56
CA TRP A 358 -8.99 7.13 -6.02
C TRP A 358 -7.79 6.51 -5.32
N THR A 359 -6.67 7.22 -5.31
CA THR A 359 -5.45 6.73 -4.68
C THR A 359 -5.58 6.67 -3.15
N GLY A 360 -6.24 7.66 -2.53
CA GLY A 360 -6.54 7.62 -1.09
C GLY A 360 -7.44 6.45 -0.72
N TRP A 361 -8.45 6.16 -1.53
CA TRP A 361 -9.34 5.01 -1.35
C TRP A 361 -8.57 3.68 -1.42
N LEU A 362 -7.76 3.49 -2.46
CA LEU A 362 -6.92 2.29 -2.59
C LEU A 362 -5.95 2.13 -1.42
N ALA A 363 -5.30 3.22 -0.99
CA ALA A 363 -4.34 3.19 0.11
C ALA A 363 -5.04 2.81 1.42
N THR A 364 -6.24 3.35 1.66
CA THR A 364 -7.07 3.03 2.82
C THR A 364 -7.47 1.55 2.81
N LEU A 365 -7.95 1.03 1.67
CA LEU A 365 -8.30 -0.38 1.55
C LEU A 365 -7.10 -1.30 1.77
N TRP A 366 -5.94 -0.97 1.19
CA TRP A 366 -4.70 -1.74 1.38
C TRP A 366 -4.33 -1.82 2.86
N ILE A 367 -4.24 -0.68 3.54
CA ILE A 367 -3.87 -0.62 4.95
C ILE A 367 -4.85 -1.41 5.82
N ILE A 368 -6.17 -1.25 5.58
CA ILE A 368 -7.19 -1.98 6.35
C ILE A 368 -7.09 -3.49 6.11
N PHE A 369 -7.05 -3.95 4.85
CA PHE A 369 -6.99 -5.39 4.57
C PHE A 369 -5.68 -6.03 5.04
N TYR A 370 -4.57 -5.31 4.93
CA TYR A 370 -3.28 -5.79 5.39
C TYR A 370 -3.22 -5.86 6.92
N ALA A 371 -3.72 -4.83 7.62
CA ALA A 371 -3.82 -4.83 9.08
C ALA A 371 -4.75 -5.94 9.61
N LEU A 372 -5.93 -6.11 8.99
CA LEU A 372 -6.88 -7.16 9.37
C LEU A 372 -6.30 -8.57 9.15
N PHE A 373 -5.63 -8.78 8.02
CA PHE A 373 -4.99 -10.06 7.74
C PHE A 373 -3.98 -10.42 8.83
N HIS A 374 -3.12 -9.48 9.22
CA HIS A 374 -2.16 -9.71 10.31
C HIS A 374 -2.79 -9.79 11.69
N ALA A 375 -3.91 -9.11 11.92
CA ALA A 375 -4.68 -9.24 13.15
C ALA A 375 -5.35 -10.61 13.31
N PHE A 376 -5.80 -11.22 12.20
CA PHE A 376 -6.30 -12.60 12.20
C PHE A 376 -5.17 -13.62 12.34
N GLN A 377 -4.00 -13.32 11.79
CA GLN A 377 -2.84 -14.20 11.90
C GLN A 377 -2.03 -13.90 13.16
N GLN A 378 -0.90 -14.59 13.30
CA GLN A 378 0.09 -14.27 14.32
C GLN A 378 1.37 -13.86 13.62
N ILE A 379 1.38 -12.63 13.13
CA ILE A 379 2.58 -12.09 12.52
C ILE A 379 2.60 -10.59 12.74
N ASP A 380 2.81 -10.21 13.99
CA ASP A 380 3.54 -8.98 14.23
C ASP A 380 4.70 -9.30 15.17
N TYR A 381 5.77 -9.84 14.59
CA TYR A 381 7.06 -9.87 15.25
C TYR A 381 7.58 -8.45 15.24
N ASP A 382 7.62 -7.80 16.41
CA ASP A 382 8.19 -6.46 16.58
C ASP A 382 7.73 -5.45 15.52
N TRP A 383 6.43 -5.44 15.21
CA TRP A 383 5.82 -4.52 14.24
C TRP A 383 6.34 -4.58 12.78
N ARG A 384 7.10 -5.63 12.46
CA ARG A 384 7.73 -5.91 11.16
C ARG A 384 6.80 -5.69 9.98
N TYR A 385 5.55 -6.13 10.11
CA TYR A 385 4.66 -6.22 8.94
C TYR A 385 4.06 -4.88 8.54
N ARG A 386 4.11 -3.87 9.42
CA ARG A 386 3.70 -2.51 9.07
C ARG A 386 4.52 -1.93 7.93
N LEU A 387 5.77 -2.38 7.75
CA LEU A 387 6.68 -1.94 6.69
C LEU A 387 5.99 -1.88 5.31
N THR A 388 5.24 -2.93 4.95
CA THR A 388 4.57 -3.07 3.65
C THR A 388 3.48 -2.01 3.42
N SER A 389 3.02 -1.34 4.48
CA SER A 389 2.02 -0.27 4.43
C SER A 389 2.63 1.14 4.51
N MET A 390 3.94 1.27 4.77
CA MET A 390 4.60 2.57 4.93
C MET A 390 4.47 3.47 3.70
N PRO A 391 4.69 3.00 2.46
CA PRO A 391 4.52 3.85 1.28
C PRO A 391 3.10 4.42 1.15
N GLN A 392 2.08 3.62 1.45
CA GLN A 392 0.67 4.00 1.35
C GLN A 392 0.26 4.96 2.46
N LEU A 393 0.81 4.80 3.68
CA LEU A 393 0.63 5.74 4.78
C LEU A 393 1.27 7.11 4.47
N ILE A 394 2.50 7.13 3.94
CA ILE A 394 3.15 8.37 3.50
C ILE A 394 2.33 9.04 2.39
N LEU A 395 1.85 8.28 1.42
CA LEU A 395 0.97 8.79 0.37
C LEU A 395 -0.34 9.39 0.92
N LEU A 396 -1.04 8.71 1.82
CA LEU A 396 -2.24 9.24 2.46
C LEU A 396 -1.96 10.53 3.24
N SER A 397 -0.87 10.55 4.00
CA SER A 397 -0.44 11.75 4.73
C SER A 397 -0.19 12.93 3.79
N SER A 398 0.39 12.69 2.61
CA SER A 398 0.61 13.74 1.60
C SER A 398 -0.69 14.31 1.01
N ILE A 399 -1.71 13.46 0.82
CA ILE A 399 -3.06 13.89 0.39
C ILE A 399 -3.72 14.71 1.51
N GLY A 400 -3.58 14.28 2.76
CA GLY A 400 -4.07 15.00 3.93
C GLY A 400 -3.44 16.38 4.06
N LEU A 401 -2.10 16.46 3.97
CA LEU A 401 -1.35 17.71 4.00
C LEU A 401 -1.76 18.64 2.87
N LYS A 402 -1.94 18.11 1.65
CA LYS A 402 -2.39 18.90 0.51
C LYS A 402 -3.72 19.60 0.79
N SER A 403 -4.62 18.95 1.53
CA SER A 403 -5.93 19.51 1.90
C SER A 403 -5.86 20.68 2.90
N LEU A 404 -4.71 20.91 3.55
CA LEU A 404 -4.46 22.05 4.44
C LEU A 404 -3.80 23.23 3.73
N LEU A 405 -3.26 23.03 2.53
CA LEU A 405 -2.54 24.08 1.81
C LEU A 405 -3.52 25.09 1.16
N PRO A 406 -3.23 26.40 1.21
CA PRO A 406 -4.08 27.42 0.60
C PRO A 406 -4.30 27.20 -0.90
N GLU A 407 -5.56 27.27 -1.32
CA GLU A 407 -5.97 27.05 -2.71
C GLU A 407 -5.73 28.29 -3.58
N ARG A 408 -4.47 28.59 -3.96
CA ARG A 408 -4.23 29.58 -5.03
C ARG A 408 -4.69 29.11 -6.44
N HIS A 409 -5.21 27.89 -6.58
CA HIS A 409 -5.53 27.29 -7.89
C HIS A 409 -6.91 26.62 -8.03
N ARG A 410 -7.75 26.48 -7.00
CA ARG A 410 -9.10 25.90 -7.17
C ARG A 410 -10.15 26.87 -7.72
N MET A 411 -9.91 28.18 -7.63
CA MET A 411 -10.88 29.16 -8.14
C MET A 411 -11.07 29.09 -9.67
N LYS A 412 -10.14 28.54 -10.44
CA LYS A 412 -10.30 28.48 -11.91
C LYS A 412 -11.37 27.46 -12.37
N GLU A 413 -11.59 26.36 -11.66
CA GLU A 413 -12.63 25.38 -12.04
C GLU A 413 -14.03 25.81 -11.57
N VAL A 414 -14.14 26.45 -10.41
CA VAL A 414 -15.43 26.93 -9.88
C VAL A 414 -15.94 28.15 -10.65
N ILE A 415 -15.04 29.04 -11.09
CA ILE A 415 -15.43 30.19 -11.92
C ILE A 415 -15.86 29.73 -13.32
N TYR A 416 -15.20 28.73 -13.91
CA TYR A 416 -15.57 28.23 -15.24
C TYR A 416 -16.93 27.52 -15.27
N LEU A 417 -17.27 26.77 -14.22
CA LEU A 417 -18.59 26.12 -14.10
C LEU A 417 -19.71 27.14 -13.87
N ARG A 418 -19.43 28.24 -13.15
CA ARG A 418 -20.38 29.32 -12.94
C ARG A 418 -20.61 30.15 -14.21
N ASP A 419 -19.58 30.33 -15.04
CA ASP A 419 -19.67 31.06 -16.31
C ASP A 419 -20.33 30.24 -17.44
N GLU A 420 -20.27 28.91 -17.41
CA GLU A 420 -21.04 28.07 -18.35
C GLU A 420 -22.52 27.95 -17.96
N GLU A 421 -22.86 27.92 -16.67
CA GLU A 421 -24.26 27.96 -16.21
C GLU A 421 -24.93 29.33 -16.45
N LEU A 422 -24.15 30.41 -16.62
CA LEU A 422 -24.65 31.76 -16.92
C LEU A 422 -24.70 32.12 -18.40
N LYS A 423 -24.29 31.21 -19.31
CA LYS A 423 -24.53 31.41 -20.74
C LYS A 423 -25.99 31.04 -21.06
N PRO A 424 -26.85 31.98 -21.48
CA PRO A 424 -28.19 31.62 -21.90
C PRO A 424 -28.10 30.65 -23.09
N ALA A 425 -28.77 29.51 -22.97
CA ALA A 425 -29.04 28.60 -24.07
C ALA A 425 -29.97 29.31 -25.06
N GLY A 426 -29.41 30.09 -25.99
CA GLY A 426 -30.21 30.91 -26.90
C GLY A 426 -29.41 31.92 -27.71
N GLY A 427 -28.41 31.45 -28.45
CA GLY A 427 -27.81 32.25 -29.53
C GLY A 427 -28.64 32.08 -30.81
N LEU A 428 -29.77 32.78 -30.92
CA LEU A 428 -30.45 32.99 -32.19
C LEU A 428 -29.50 33.79 -33.10
N ARG A 429 -28.94 33.13 -34.12
CA ARG A 429 -28.39 33.82 -35.30
C ARG A 429 -29.58 34.38 -36.09
N GLY A 430 -29.89 35.65 -35.84
CA GLY A 430 -30.40 36.51 -36.91
C GLY A 430 -29.26 36.71 -37.89
N ASP A 431 -29.46 36.28 -39.14
CA ASP A 431 -28.82 36.75 -40.37
C ASP A 431 -29.06 35.70 -41.46
N GLU A 432 -30.33 35.51 -41.89
CA GLU A 432 -30.63 34.87 -43.19
C GLU A 432 -32.10 35.06 -43.65
N GLN A 433 -32.69 36.23 -43.37
CA GLN A 433 -34.05 36.54 -43.84
C GLN A 433 -34.24 38.01 -44.27
N SER A 434 -33.25 38.56 -44.98
CA SER A 434 -33.35 39.89 -45.60
C SER A 434 -32.93 39.92 -47.08
N ALA A 435 -33.03 38.79 -47.79
CA ALA A 435 -32.76 38.71 -49.22
C ALA A 435 -33.82 37.86 -49.92
N ARG A 436 -35.06 38.35 -49.95
CA ARG A 436 -36.16 38.02 -50.88
C ARG A 436 -37.42 38.67 -50.33
N LEU A 437 -37.62 39.95 -50.64
CA LEU A 437 -38.89 40.66 -50.82
C LEU A 437 -38.52 42.14 -51.03
N ASN A 438 -38.98 42.69 -52.18
CA ASN A 438 -38.64 43.98 -52.81
C ASN A 438 -37.33 43.90 -53.62
N GLY A 439 -37.28 43.89 -54.95
CA GLY A 439 -38.24 44.20 -56.01
C GLY A 439 -37.44 44.87 -57.15
N GLU A 440 -37.69 44.46 -58.39
CA GLU A 440 -37.02 44.83 -59.67
C GLU A 440 -35.81 43.99 -60.11
#